data_AF-X1P390-F1
#
_entry.id   AF-X1P390-F1
#
_cell.length_a   1.000
_cell.length_b   1.000
_cell.length_c   1.000
_cell.angle_alpha   90.00
_cell.angle_beta   90.00
_cell.angle_gamma   90.00
#
_symmetry.space_group_name_H-M   'P 1'
#
loop_
_entity.id
_entity.type
_entity.pdbx_description
1 polymer ?
#
loop_
_entity_poly.entity_id
_entity_poly.type
_entity_poly.pdbx_seq_one_letter_code
_entity_poly.pdbx_strand_id
1 'polypeptide(L)'
;PDLPVAAAAPEYMEQKATIDAFFALALGLYTYVNPVPAVTGALNLVRLLTQDCKQVTGGILSVEKDPVQAANAILAHIEANRKKLGI
;
A
#
# COMPACT_ATOMS: atom_id res chain seq x y z
N PRO A 1 -6.21 9.96 3.48
CA PRO A 1 -5.39 11.16 3.20
C PRO A 1 -5.57 11.60 1.74
N ASP A 2 -5.44 12.90 1.47
CA ASP A 2 -5.72 13.45 0.13
C ASP A 2 -4.46 13.71 -0.70
N LEU A 3 -3.27 13.66 -0.08
CA LEU A 3 -2.02 13.88 -0.79
C LEU A 3 -1.80 12.80 -1.87
N PRO A 4 -1.36 13.17 -3.08
CA PRO A 4 -1.12 12.25 -4.19
C PRO A 4 0.26 11.56 -4.03
N VAL A 5 0.40 10.77 -2.97
CA VAL A 5 1.65 10.09 -2.59
C VAL A 5 1.42 8.62 -2.30
N ALA A 6 2.43 7.80 -2.56
CA ALA A 6 2.43 6.36 -2.28
C ALA A 6 3.81 5.93 -1.77
N ALA A 7 3.87 4.81 -1.05
CA ALA A 7 5.10 4.15 -0.64
C ALA A 7 5.29 2.85 -1.43
N ALA A 8 6.53 2.52 -1.78
CA ALA A 8 6.86 1.30 -2.51
C ALA A 8 8.14 0.66 -1.97
N ALA A 9 8.05 -0.63 -1.64
CA ALA A 9 9.18 -1.51 -1.32
C ALA A 9 9.13 -2.74 -2.26
N PRO A 10 9.53 -2.58 -3.53
CA PRO A 10 9.27 -3.56 -4.60
C PRO A 10 10.11 -4.84 -4.51
N GLU A 11 11.22 -4.80 -3.77
CA GLU A 11 12.18 -5.90 -3.65
C GLU A 11 12.78 -5.94 -2.24
N TYR A 12 11.94 -5.85 -1.21
CA TYR A 12 12.45 -5.76 0.15
C TYR A 12 13.09 -7.09 0.61
N MET A 13 14.18 -6.98 1.37
CA MET A 13 14.94 -8.16 1.85
C MET A 13 14.91 -8.32 3.37
N GLU A 14 14.68 -7.24 4.11
CA GLU A 14 14.86 -7.19 5.56
C GLU A 14 13.55 -6.92 6.31
N GLN A 15 13.45 -7.39 7.55
CA GLN A 15 12.27 -7.17 8.41
C GLN A 15 11.97 -5.69 8.66
N LYS A 16 12.98 -4.82 8.61
CA LYS A 16 12.80 -3.36 8.78
C LYS A 16 11.86 -2.78 7.72
N ALA A 17 11.97 -3.21 6.47
CA ALA A 17 11.09 -2.74 5.40
C ALA A 17 9.63 -3.13 5.62
N THR A 18 9.38 -4.27 6.29
CA THR A 18 8.03 -4.66 6.70
C THR A 18 7.46 -3.67 7.73
N ILE A 19 8.27 -3.23 8.70
CA ILE A 19 7.87 -2.21 9.68
C ILE A 19 7.61 -0.86 9.01
N ASP A 20 8.48 -0.45 8.07
CA ASP A 20 8.28 0.79 7.31
C ASP A 20 6.97 0.77 6.53
N ALA A 21 6.60 -0.38 5.94
CA ALA A 21 5.31 -0.55 5.26
C ALA A 21 4.13 -0.39 6.24
N PHE A 22 4.21 -0.96 7.45
CA PHE A 22 3.16 -0.77 8.47
C PHE A 22 3.06 0.70 8.92
N PHE A 23 4.17 1.42 9.05
CA PHE A 23 4.15 2.85 9.34
C PHE A 23 3.53 3.66 8.19
N ALA A 24 3.84 3.33 6.93
CA ALA A 24 3.21 3.95 5.77
C ALA A 24 1.68 3.76 5.77
N LEU A 25 1.19 2.56 6.11
CA LEU A 25 -0.24 2.29 6.29
C LEU A 25 -0.84 3.12 7.43
N ALA A 26 -0.14 3.26 8.56
CA ALA A 26 -0.59 4.07 9.68
C ALA A 26 -0.71 5.57 9.31
N LEU A 27 0.19 6.07 8.46
CA LEU A 27 0.14 7.42 7.88
C LEU A 27 -0.88 7.56 6.75
N GLY A 28 -1.59 6.48 6.42
CA GLY A 28 -2.68 6.46 5.47
C GLY A 28 -2.24 6.39 4.00
N LEU A 29 -1.03 5.90 3.73
CA LEU A 29 -0.48 5.78 2.39
C LEU A 29 -0.95 4.51 1.69
N TYR A 30 -1.14 4.61 0.37
CA TYR A 30 -1.10 3.43 -0.50
C TYR A 30 0.33 2.89 -0.48
N THR A 31 0.48 1.63 -0.07
CA THR A 31 1.78 1.01 0.19
C THR A 31 1.91 -0.26 -0.61
N TYR A 32 2.81 -0.26 -1.60
CA TYR A 32 3.15 -1.43 -2.40
C TYR A 32 4.35 -2.15 -1.80
N VAL A 33 4.25 -3.46 -1.59
CA VAL A 33 5.36 -4.29 -1.12
C VAL A 33 5.47 -5.58 -1.94
N ASN A 34 6.71 -5.96 -2.26
CA ASN A 34 7.05 -7.26 -2.84
C ASN A 34 8.48 -7.63 -2.36
N PRO A 35 8.80 -8.90 -2.01
CA PRO A 35 7.96 -10.10 -2.00
C PRO A 35 6.72 -9.98 -1.11
N VAL A 36 5.70 -10.83 -1.31
CA VAL A 36 4.50 -10.83 -0.45
C VAL A 36 4.91 -11.09 1.01
N PRO A 37 4.54 -10.22 1.97
CA PRO A 37 4.87 -10.44 3.37
C PRO A 37 4.25 -11.74 3.92
N ALA A 38 4.86 -12.30 4.96
CA ALA A 38 4.41 -13.52 5.63
C ALA A 38 3.14 -13.31 6.48
N VAL A 39 2.07 -12.78 5.87
CA VAL A 39 0.77 -12.48 6.48
C VAL A 39 -0.37 -13.29 5.87
N THR A 40 -0.12 -14.00 4.76
CA THR A 40 -1.13 -14.69 3.95
C THR A 40 -1.84 -15.83 4.68
N GLY A 41 -1.24 -16.39 5.73
CA GLY A 41 -1.85 -17.42 6.57
C GLY A 41 -2.97 -16.92 7.50
N ALA A 42 -3.11 -15.60 7.69
CA ALA A 42 -4.11 -15.00 8.57
C ALA A 42 -5.11 -14.17 7.74
N LEU A 43 -6.21 -14.80 7.30
CA LEU A 43 -7.20 -14.16 6.40
C LEU A 43 -7.76 -12.83 6.95
N ASN A 44 -8.03 -12.75 8.25
CA ASN A 44 -8.49 -11.51 8.87
C ASN A 44 -7.44 -10.41 8.81
N LEU A 45 -6.15 -10.76 8.96
CA LEU A 45 -5.06 -9.81 8.83
C LEU A 45 -4.88 -9.37 7.37
N VAL A 46 -4.95 -10.30 6.41
CA VAL A 46 -4.91 -9.95 4.98
C VAL A 46 -6.03 -8.99 4.62
N ARG A 47 -7.26 -9.26 5.07
CA ARG A 47 -8.40 -8.38 4.85
C ARG A 47 -8.19 -7.02 5.51
N LEU A 48 -7.69 -7.02 6.74
CA LEU A 48 -7.37 -5.78 7.44
C LEU A 48 -6.40 -4.94 6.62
N LEU A 49 -5.27 -5.48 6.18
CA LEU A 49 -4.23 -4.71 5.52
C LEU A 49 -4.58 -4.29 4.09
N THR A 50 -5.31 -5.13 3.35
CA THR A 50 -5.60 -4.90 1.92
C THR A 50 -6.95 -4.24 1.67
N GLN A 51 -7.84 -4.16 2.68
CA GLN A 51 -9.19 -3.61 2.53
C GLN A 51 -9.59 -2.71 3.69
N ASP A 52 -9.64 -3.25 4.92
CA ASP A 52 -10.29 -2.58 6.06
C ASP A 52 -9.45 -1.42 6.64
N CYS A 53 -8.13 -1.40 6.40
CA CYS A 53 -7.23 -0.34 6.88
C CYS A 53 -7.58 1.03 6.26
N LYS A 54 -8.18 1.02 5.06
CA LYS A 54 -8.57 2.24 4.36
C LYS A 54 -9.64 3.02 5.13
N GLN A 55 -10.49 2.35 5.89
CA GLN A 55 -11.54 2.97 6.70
C GLN A 55 -11.01 3.48 8.05
N VAL A 56 -9.84 2.99 8.48
CA VAL A 56 -9.22 3.34 9.76
C VAL A 56 -8.23 4.50 9.59
N THR A 57 -7.29 4.36 8.66
CA THR A 57 -6.20 5.34 8.43
C THR A 57 -6.22 5.94 7.02
N GLY A 58 -6.95 5.31 6.10
CA GLY A 58 -6.87 5.61 4.66
C GLY A 58 -5.77 4.83 3.94
N GLY A 59 -4.92 4.10 4.67
CA GLY A 59 -3.83 3.30 4.11
C GLY A 59 -4.33 2.00 3.53
N ILE A 60 -3.61 1.48 2.54
CA ILE A 60 -3.94 0.20 1.91
C ILE A 60 -2.65 -0.50 1.46
N LEU A 61 -2.55 -1.79 1.75
CA LEU A 61 -1.43 -2.62 1.33
C LEU A 61 -1.72 -3.25 -0.03
N SER A 62 -0.80 -3.11 -0.96
CA SER A 62 -0.79 -3.81 -2.24
C SER A 62 0.35 -4.82 -2.26
N VAL A 63 0.03 -6.04 -2.66
CA VAL A 63 0.95 -7.20 -2.78
C VAL A 63 1.00 -7.74 -4.20
N GLU A 64 0.79 -6.85 -5.18
CA GLU A 64 0.87 -7.16 -6.61
C GLU A 64 2.25 -7.74 -6.95
N LYS A 65 2.32 -8.80 -7.76
CA LYS A 65 3.59 -9.45 -8.11
C LYS A 65 4.16 -8.97 -9.43
N ASP A 66 3.30 -8.48 -10.32
CA ASP A 66 3.71 -7.90 -11.58
C ASP A 66 4.13 -6.44 -11.38
N PRO A 67 5.41 -6.07 -11.63
CA PRO A 67 5.89 -4.72 -11.39
C PRO A 67 5.22 -3.67 -12.28
N VAL A 68 4.77 -4.04 -13.49
CA VAL A 68 4.05 -3.14 -14.40
C VAL A 68 2.65 -2.87 -13.85
N GLN A 69 1.97 -3.90 -13.36
CA GLN A 69 0.65 -3.73 -12.72
C GLN A 69 0.76 -2.94 -11.42
N ALA A 70 1.79 -3.17 -10.61
CA ALA A 70 2.06 -2.40 -9.40
C ALA A 70 2.28 -0.91 -9.71
N ALA A 71 3.09 -0.59 -10.72
CA ALA A 71 3.33 0.78 -11.17
C ALA A 71 2.03 1.44 -11.67
N ASN A 72 1.23 0.73 -12.48
CA ASN A 72 -0.07 1.22 -12.95
C ASN A 72 -1.03 1.50 -11.78
N ALA A 73 -1.05 0.63 -10.76
CA ALA A 73 -1.89 0.81 -9.59
C ALA A 73 -1.45 2.01 -8.73
N ILE A 74 -0.14 2.21 -8.56
CA ILE A 74 0.41 3.41 -7.89
C ILE A 74 0.02 4.68 -8.65
N LEU A 75 0.18 4.68 -9.98
CA LEU A 75 -0.22 5.81 -10.82
C LEU A 75 -1.71 6.11 -10.69
N ALA A 76 -2.56 5.08 -10.77
CA ALA A 76 -3.99 5.23 -10.60
C ALA A 76 -4.38 5.80 -9.23
N HIS A 77 -3.68 5.39 -8.16
CA HIS A 77 -3.87 5.95 -6.81
C HIS A 77 -3.53 7.45 -6.77
N ILE A 78 -2.36 7.82 -7.31
CA ILE A 78 -1.88 9.20 -7.37
C ILE A 78 -2.86 10.07 -8.16
N GLU A 79 -3.26 9.66 -9.37
CA GLU A 79 -4.20 10.39 -10.22
C GLU A 79 -5.58 10.54 -9.57
N ALA A 80 -6.07 9.51 -8.88
CA ALA A 80 -7.33 9.61 -8.14
C ALA A 80 -7.27 10.68 -7.03
N ASN A 81 -6.14 10.81 -6.34
CA ASN A 81 -5.94 11.82 -5.31
C ASN A 81 -5.73 13.22 -5.90
N ARG A 82 -4.98 13.33 -7.01
CA ARG A 82 -4.84 14.58 -7.78
C ARG A 82 -6.20 15.14 -8.19
N LYS A 83 -7.05 14.29 -8.79
CA LYS A 83 -8.41 14.66 -9.18
C LYS A 83 -9.26 15.16 -8.02
N LYS A 84 -9.15 14.55 -6.83
CA LYS A 84 -9.87 15.01 -5.62
C LYS A 84 -9.43 16.40 -5.17
N LEU A 85 -8.15 16.73 -5.36
CA LEU A 85 -7.57 18.03 -5.05
C LEU A 85 -7.81 19.08 -6.15
N GLY A 86 -8.39 18.69 -7.28
CA GLY A 86 -8.62 19.59 -8.42
C GLY A 86 -7.37 19.89 -9.25
N ILE A 87 -6.37 19.00 -9.22
CA ILE A 87 -5.12 19.08 -10.02
C ILE A 87 -4.99 17.91 -11.00
#